data_AF-A0A081LAE4-F1
#
_entry.id   AF-A0A081LAE4-F1
#
_cell.length_a   1.000
_cell.length_b   1.000
_cell.length_c   1.000
_cell.angle_alpha   90.00
_cell.angle_beta   90.00
_cell.angle_gamma   90.00
#
_symmetry.space_group_name_H-M   'P 1'
#
loop_
_entity.id
_entity.type
_entity.pdbx_description
1 polymer ?
#
loop_
_entity_poly.entity_id
_entity_poly.type
_entity_poly.pdbx_seq_one_letter_code
_entity_poly.pdbx_strand_id
1 'polypeptide(L)' 'MLSLRQEELLKRLMQAEQELTSEEIARVIGVTSRTIRTNMKALKSMLEENGAALHMKRGAGYTLNVEDYGAFFVHF' A
#
# COMPACT_ATOMS: atom_id res chain seq x y z
N MET A 1 11.03 -4.45 -8.54
CA MET A 1 11.27 -2.99 -8.63
C MET A 1 9.93 -2.27 -8.62
N LEU A 2 9.75 -1.27 -7.76
CA LEU A 2 8.49 -0.51 -7.66
C LEU A 2 8.42 0.51 -8.81
N SER A 3 7.21 0.71 -9.35
CA SER A 3 6.94 1.88 -10.17
C SER A 3 6.74 3.11 -9.30
N LEU A 4 6.94 4.32 -9.86
CA LEU A 4 6.70 5.61 -9.18
C LEU A 4 5.34 5.66 -8.46
N ARG A 5 4.32 5.04 -9.05
CA ARG A 5 2.98 5.00 -8.45
C ARG A 5 2.89 4.08 -7.25
N GLN A 6 3.52 2.90 -7.33
CA GLN A 6 3.53 1.95 -6.20
C GLN A 6 4.34 2.50 -5.04
N GLU A 7 5.40 3.24 -5.34
CA GLU A 7 6.20 3.96 -4.35
C GLU A 7 5.39 5.05 -3.63
N GLU A 8 4.67 5.89 -4.37
CA GLU A 8 3.77 6.91 -3.80
C GLU A 8 2.64 6.28 -2.97
N LEU A 9 2.07 5.18 -3.45
CA LEU A 9 1.08 4.38 -2.72
C LEU A 9 1.62 3.90 -1.38
N LEU A 10 2.83 3.36 -1.38
CA LEU A 10 3.46 2.83 -0.18
C LEU A 10 3.78 3.94 0.81
N LYS A 11 4.34 5.07 0.35
CA LYS A 11 4.62 6.25 1.22
C LYS A 11 3.36 6.71 1.94
N ARG A 12 2.22 6.75 1.23
CA ARG A 12 0.92 7.10 1.83
C ARG A 12 0.47 6.10 2.88
N LEU A 13 0.61 4.81 2.61
CA LEU A 13 0.25 3.77 3.57
C LEU A 13 1.13 3.82 4.83
N MET A 14 2.42 4.16 4.69
CA MET A 14 3.34 4.31 5.81
C MET A 14 3.05 5.55 6.67
N GLN A 15 2.52 6.61 6.06
CA GLN A 15 2.17 7.87 6.75
C GLN A 15 0.73 7.88 7.30
N ALA A 16 -0.09 6.91 6.93
CA ALA A 16 -1.49 6.87 7.30
C ALA A 16 -1.65 6.40 8.75
N GLU A 17 -2.24 7.25 9.60
CA GLU A 17 -2.63 6.89 10.96
C GLU A 17 -3.92 6.05 11.00
N GLN A 18 -4.69 6.05 9.91
CA GLN A 18 -5.97 5.36 9.76
C GLN A 18 -6.02 4.56 8.46
N GLU A 19 -6.98 3.64 8.36
CA GLU A 19 -7.18 2.84 7.16
C GLU A 19 -7.48 3.75 5.95
N LEU A 20 -6.80 3.51 4.81
CA LEU A 20 -7.03 4.27 3.58
C LEU A 20 -7.87 3.45 2.60
N THR A 21 -9.01 3.99 2.16
CA THR A 21 -9.85 3.33 1.15
C THR A 21 -9.27 3.44 -0.26
N SER A 22 -9.71 2.54 -1.15
CA SER A 22 -9.30 2.60 -2.56
C SER A 22 -9.73 3.93 -3.21
N GLU A 23 -10.87 4.46 -2.81
CA GLU A 23 -11.48 5.70 -3.30
C GLU A 23 -10.73 6.95 -2.82
N GLU A 24 -10.29 6.99 -1.56
CA GLU A 24 -9.47 8.09 -1.04
C GLU A 24 -8.14 8.17 -1.76
N ILE A 25 -7.44 7.04 -1.87
CA ILE A 25 -6.14 6.99 -2.53
C ILE A 25 -6.29 7.35 -4.02
N ALA A 26 -7.33 6.83 -4.68
CA ALA A 26 -7.64 7.12 -6.08
C ALA A 26 -7.81 8.62 -6.34
N ARG A 27 -8.52 9.33 -5.45
CA ARG A 27 -8.74 10.78 -5.56
C ARG A 27 -7.44 11.58 -5.49
N VAL A 28 -6.53 11.20 -4.59
CA VAL A 28 -5.28 11.95 -4.42
C VAL A 28 -4.27 11.64 -5.53
N ILE A 29 -4.20 10.38 -5.96
CA ILE A 29 -3.25 9.94 -7.01
C ILE A 29 -3.77 10.27 -8.43
N GLY A 30 -5.07 10.55 -8.59
CA GLY A 30 -5.67 10.88 -9.90
C GLY A 30 -5.90 9.65 -10.78
N VAL A 31 -6.27 8.51 -10.18
CA VAL A 31 -6.57 7.26 -10.90
C VAL A 31 -7.90 6.66 -10.43
N THR A 32 -8.34 5.56 -11.05
CA THR A 32 -9.58 4.89 -10.61
C THR A 32 -9.34 4.01 -9.38
N SER A 33 -10.38 3.79 -8.57
CA SER A 33 -10.32 2.84 -7.45
C SER A 33 -10.04 1.40 -7.91
N ARG A 34 -10.45 1.03 -9.13
CA ARG A 34 -10.05 -0.23 -9.78
C ARG A 34 -8.53 -0.31 -9.96
N THR A 35 -7.90 0.75 -10.46
CA THR A 35 -6.44 0.83 -10.63
C THR A 35 -5.72 0.69 -9.28
N ILE A 36 -6.23 1.35 -8.22
CA ILE A 36 -5.66 1.22 -6.87
C ILE A 36 -5.75 -0.23 -6.39
N ARG A 37 -6.91 -0.89 -6.50
CA ARG A 37 -7.06 -2.30 -6.09
C ARG A 37 -6.06 -3.23 -6.79
N THR A 38 -5.79 -3.03 -8.08
CA THR A 38 -4.77 -3.79 -8.82
C THR A 38 -3.36 -3.52 -8.27
N ASN A 39 -3.03 -2.26 -8.01
CA ASN A 39 -1.71 -1.91 -7.45
C ASN A 39 -1.54 -2.44 -6.02
N MET A 40 -2.58 -2.39 -5.19
CA MET A 40 -2.57 -2.93 -3.83
C MET A 40 -2.34 -4.44 -3.80
N LYS A 41 -2.90 -5.19 -4.74
CA LYS A 41 -2.62 -6.63 -4.88
C LYS A 41 -1.14 -6.88 -5.18
N ALA A 42 -0.56 -6.11 -6.11
CA ALA A 42 0.87 -6.23 -6.44
C ALA A 42 1.77 -5.82 -5.27
N LEU A 43 1.41 -4.74 -4.55
CA LEU A 43 2.11 -4.30 -3.34
C LEU A 43 2.05 -5.34 -2.24
N LYS A 44 0.88 -5.96 -2.00
CA LYS A 44 0.72 -7.00 -0.97
C LYS A 44 1.74 -8.12 -1.14
N SER A 45 1.84 -8.70 -2.33
CA SER A 45 2.80 -9.78 -2.60
C SER A 45 4.25 -9.35 -2.38
N MET A 46 4.61 -8.15 -2.82
CA MET A 46 5.95 -7.61 -2.59
C MET A 46 6.26 -7.37 -1.11
N LEU A 47 5.31 -6.82 -0.36
CA LEU A 47 5.49 -6.50 1.05
C LEU A 47 5.68 -7.77 1.89
N GLU A 48 4.90 -8.80 1.60
CA GLU A 48 4.98 -10.10 2.30
C GLU A 48 6.37 -10.75 2.15
N GLU A 49 7.04 -10.52 1.02
CA GLU A 49 8.43 -10.97 0.79
C GLU A 49 9.48 -10.10 1.51
N ASN A 50 9.11 -8.90 1.96
CA ASN A 50 10.01 -7.90 2.54
C ASN A 50 9.62 -7.54 3.99
N GLY A 51 9.03 -8.47 4.74
CA GLY A 51 8.77 -8.28 6.17
C GLY A 51 7.63 -7.32 6.52
N ALA A 52 6.71 -7.05 5.58
CA ALA A 52 5.53 -6.24 5.86
C ALA A 52 4.24 -6.89 5.32
N ALA A 53 3.12 -6.65 5.98
CA ALA A 53 1.83 -7.16 5.57
C ALA A 53 0.90 -6.00 5.19
N LEU A 54 0.23 -6.13 4.05
CA LEU A 54 -0.87 -5.25 3.65
C LEU A 54 -2.20 -5.90 4.02
N HIS A 55 -2.87 -5.35 5.03
CA HIS A 55 -4.20 -5.78 5.43
C HIS A 55 -5.26 -4.97 4.71
N MET A 56 -6.33 -5.64 4.29
CA MET A 56 -7.50 -5.02 3.70
C MET A 56 -8.74 -5.43 4.48
N LYS A 57 -9.46 -4.44 4.99
CA LYS A 57 -10.75 -4.65 5.65
C LYS A 57 -11.85 -4.12 4.74
N ARG A 58 -12.77 -4.99 4.34
CA ARG A 58 -13.87 -4.62 3.43
C ARG A 58 -14.66 -3.46 4.05
N GLY A 59 -14.81 -2.38 3.29
CA GLY A 59 -15.50 -1.17 3.72
C GLY A 59 -14.68 -0.20 4.57
N ALA A 60 -13.52 -0.59 5.11
CA ALA A 60 -12.65 0.28 5.91
C ALA A 60 -11.39 0.74 5.15
N GLY A 61 -10.83 -0.11 4.28
CA GLY A 61 -9.68 0.25 3.46
C GLY A 61 -8.46 -0.63 3.70
N TYR A 62 -7.28 -0.03 3.56
CA TYR A 62 -5.97 -0.69 3.64
C TYR A 62 -5.17 -0.18 4.81
N THR A 63 -4.43 -1.08 5.45
CA THR A 63 -3.47 -0.78 6.51
C THR A 63 -2.18 -1.52 6.21
N LEU A 64 -1.05 -0.84 6.39
CA LEU A 64 0.27 -1.44 6.33
C LEU A 64 0.71 -1.80 7.75
N ASN A 65 1.12 -3.04 7.96
CA ASN A 65 1.73 -3.49 9.20
C ASN A 65 3.15 -3.97 8.89
N VAL A 66 4.17 -3.37 9.49
CA VAL A 66 5.55 -3.84 9.36
C VAL A 66 5.78 -4.90 10.43
N GLU A 67 5.99 -6.14 10.00
CA GLU A 67 6.15 -7.29 10.90
C GLU A 67 7.62 -7.51 11.28
N ASP A 68 8.54 -7.24 10.34
CA ASP A 68 9.98 -7.31 10.55
C ASP A 68 10.65 -6.03 10.03
N TYR A 69 10.91 -5.10 10.94
CA TYR A 69 11.63 -3.86 10.64
C TYR A 69 13.08 -4.08 10.19
N GLY A 70 13.68 -5.23 10.50
CA GLY A 70 15.03 -5.60 10.07
C GLY A 70 15.07 -6.16 8.64
N ALA A 71 13.95 -6.68 8.13
CA ALA A 71 13.80 -7.13 6.75
C ALA A 71 13.11 -6.08 5.85
N PHE A 72 12.40 -5.12 6.44
CA PHE A 72 11.68 -4.07 5.72
C PHE A 72 12.63 -3.01 5.15
N PHE A 73 13.26 -3.35 4.02
CA PHE A 73 14.05 -2.43 3.21
C PHE A 73 13.33 -2.14 1.90
N VAL A 74 12.62 -1.03 1.86
CA VAL A 74 12.10 -0.51 0.60
C VAL A 74 13.09 0.51 0.06
N HIS A 75 13.86 0.09 -0.94
CA HIS A 75 14.69 1.02 -1.72
C HIS A 75 13.77 1.88 -2.59
N PHE A 76 13.71 3.18 -2.26
CA PHE A 76 13.08 4.23 -3.05
C PHE A 76 13.98 4.65 -4.22
#